data_AF-A0A9X1YBB3-F1
#
_entry.id   AF-A0A9X1YBB3-F1
#
_cell.length_a   1.000
_cell.length_b   1.000
_cell.length_c   1.000
_cell.angle_alpha   90.00
_cell.angle_beta   90.00
_cell.angle_gamma   90.00
#
_symmetry.space_group_name_H-M   'P 1'
#
loop_
_entity.id
_entity.type
_entity.pdbx_description
1 polymer ?
#
loop_
_entity_poly.entity_id
_entity_poly.type
_entity_poly.pdbx_seq_one_letter_code
_entity_poly.pdbx_strand_id
1 'polypeptide(L)'
;MSYTVEQLCSDGLKPAFGYLLPVVAGNTTITYGQIADALRRDLEIEGKVFPTHIGAVVGTLMERIHKAEPDAPLINVLVVNQQTGQPGVGADGFLREWFALDSKPLQPKRKGELVAKAARQVYAYPKWSQVFRKVFGTAAPTADPTTLIDGTEQDGVPPTPLGKRHGGPAESKEHKALKKYVLEHPAKVGAPSKLDRAMDELLLLSGDEVDVFFEKGQRVDLVEVKSIRSSEPDLIRGVYQCVKYRAVFKAQRFGTTPDMHVVTTLVVETEPAAYILDLAKLHGVRVKIVRVN
;
A
#
# COMPACT_ATOMS: atom_id res chain seq x y z
N MET A 1 -7.31 35.64 -3.80
CA MET A 1 -8.62 35.49 -4.52
C MET A 1 -9.07 34.04 -4.44
N SER A 2 -10.37 33.73 -4.34
CA SER A 2 -10.82 32.32 -4.28
C SER A 2 -10.66 31.64 -5.63
N TYR A 3 -9.85 30.59 -5.68
CA TYR A 3 -9.61 29.78 -6.87
C TYR A 3 -10.88 29.01 -7.27
N THR A 4 -11.33 29.12 -8.51
CA THR A 4 -12.61 28.52 -8.95
C THR A 4 -12.46 27.03 -9.23
N VAL A 5 -13.60 26.31 -9.30
CA VAL A 5 -13.60 24.88 -9.66
C VAL A 5 -13.11 24.68 -11.08
N GLU A 6 -13.44 25.58 -12.00
CA GLU A 6 -12.97 25.57 -13.38
C GLU A 6 -11.45 25.74 -13.45
N GLN A 7 -10.89 26.66 -12.67
CA GLN A 7 -9.43 26.83 -12.57
C GLN A 7 -8.77 25.57 -11.98
N LEU A 8 -9.36 24.97 -10.94
CA LEU A 8 -8.90 23.70 -10.37
C LEU A 8 -8.94 22.55 -11.39
N CYS A 9 -9.97 22.50 -12.23
CA CYS A 9 -10.09 21.50 -13.30
C CYS A 9 -9.21 21.80 -14.51
N SER A 10 -8.66 23.01 -14.65
CA SER A 10 -7.64 23.34 -15.64
C SER A 10 -6.25 22.96 -15.13
N ASP A 11 -5.88 23.49 -13.98
CA ASP A 11 -4.49 23.53 -13.53
C ASP A 11 -4.18 22.34 -12.61
N GLY A 12 -5.20 21.83 -11.90
CA GLY A 12 -5.06 20.76 -10.92
C GLY A 12 -5.01 19.34 -11.48
N LEU A 13 -5.32 19.13 -12.77
CA LEU A 13 -5.36 17.77 -13.35
C LEU A 13 -3.99 17.10 -13.33
N LYS A 14 -2.95 17.83 -13.75
CA LYS A 14 -1.58 17.29 -13.86
C LYS A 14 -0.99 16.98 -12.49
N PRO A 15 -1.03 17.88 -11.50
CA PRO A 15 -0.61 17.56 -10.14
C PRO A 15 -1.44 16.43 -9.53
N ALA A 16 -2.78 16.44 -9.70
CA ALA A 16 -3.65 15.39 -9.16
C ALA A 16 -3.29 13.99 -9.70
N PHE A 17 -3.04 13.86 -11.01
CA PHE A 17 -2.56 12.59 -11.57
C PHE A 17 -1.18 12.25 -10.99
N GLY A 18 -0.30 13.24 -10.82
CA GLY A 18 1.00 13.08 -10.16
C GLY A 18 0.88 12.46 -8.77
N TYR A 19 -0.07 12.91 -7.95
CA TYR A 19 -0.31 12.36 -6.60
C TYR A 19 -0.88 10.94 -6.63
N LEU A 20 -1.64 10.58 -7.68
CA LEU A 20 -2.20 9.23 -7.82
C LEU A 20 -1.14 8.19 -8.20
N LEU A 21 -0.02 8.58 -8.82
CA LEU A 21 1.02 7.62 -9.21
C LEU A 21 1.69 6.92 -8.01
N PRO A 22 2.13 7.63 -6.94
CA PRO A 22 2.55 7.00 -5.69
C PRO A 22 1.47 6.14 -5.04
N VAL A 23 0.20 6.55 -5.13
CA VAL A 23 -0.94 5.82 -4.56
C VAL A 23 -1.13 4.47 -5.27
N VAL A 24 -1.02 4.47 -6.61
CA VAL A 24 -1.00 3.25 -7.42
C VAL A 24 0.19 2.37 -7.04
N ALA A 25 1.40 2.94 -6.98
CA ALA A 25 2.61 2.19 -6.64
C ALA A 25 2.57 1.59 -5.22
N GLY A 26 1.91 2.27 -4.29
CA GLY A 26 1.70 1.82 -2.92
C GLY A 26 0.52 0.87 -2.72
N ASN A 27 -0.28 0.59 -3.78
CA ASN A 27 -1.53 -0.17 -3.70
C ASN A 27 -2.49 0.35 -2.62
N THR A 28 -2.56 1.66 -2.47
CA THR A 28 -3.32 2.34 -1.42
C THR A 28 -4.39 3.26 -2.00
N THR A 29 -5.11 3.96 -1.13
CA THR A 29 -6.05 5.01 -1.51
C THR A 29 -5.57 6.37 -0.98
N ILE A 30 -6.13 7.44 -1.54
CA ILE A 30 -5.88 8.80 -1.07
C ILE A 30 -7.21 9.49 -0.82
N THR A 31 -7.29 10.32 0.21
CA THR A 31 -8.53 11.02 0.53
C THR A 31 -8.70 12.28 -0.32
N TYR A 32 -9.95 12.69 -0.54
CA TYR A 32 -10.25 13.99 -1.15
C TYR A 32 -9.59 15.16 -0.41
N GLY A 33 -9.47 15.07 0.93
CA GLY A 33 -8.80 16.08 1.75
C GLY A 33 -7.30 16.15 1.48
N GLN A 34 -6.62 15.01 1.39
CA GLN A 34 -5.18 14.96 1.08
C GLN A 34 -4.87 15.55 -0.30
N ILE A 35 -5.68 15.28 -1.32
CA ILE A 35 -5.52 15.93 -2.64
C ILE A 35 -5.79 17.42 -2.55
N ALA A 36 -6.82 17.85 -1.80
CA ALA A 36 -7.13 19.27 -1.61
C ALA A 36 -5.95 20.03 -0.97
N ASP A 37 -5.35 19.45 0.08
CA ASP A 37 -4.21 20.04 0.76
C ASP A 37 -2.96 20.08 -0.14
N ALA A 38 -2.72 19.01 -0.92
CA ALA A 38 -1.62 18.95 -1.88
C ALA A 38 -1.77 20.00 -2.98
N LEU A 39 -2.94 20.08 -3.63
CA LEU A 39 -3.21 21.08 -4.67
C LEU A 39 -3.11 22.50 -4.12
N ARG A 40 -3.62 22.76 -2.91
CA ARG A 40 -3.50 24.09 -2.30
C ARG A 40 -2.04 24.50 -2.15
N ARG A 41 -1.17 23.59 -1.70
CA ARG A 41 0.27 23.88 -1.56
C ARG A 41 0.93 24.08 -2.93
N ASP A 42 0.74 23.15 -3.86
CA ASP A 42 1.50 23.13 -5.11
C ASP A 42 1.05 24.20 -6.11
N LEU A 43 -0.20 24.67 -6.02
CA LEU A 43 -0.74 25.76 -6.83
C LEU A 43 -0.80 27.10 -6.08
N GLU A 44 -0.20 27.17 -4.88
CA GLU A 44 -0.16 28.38 -4.04
C GLU A 44 -1.54 29.04 -3.84
N ILE A 45 -2.59 28.22 -3.67
CA ILE A 45 -3.97 28.70 -3.60
C ILE A 45 -4.22 29.36 -2.24
N GLU A 46 -4.57 30.64 -2.27
CA GLU A 46 -5.10 31.35 -1.11
C GLU A 46 -6.52 30.88 -0.77
N GLY A 47 -6.69 30.28 0.41
CA GLY A 47 -8.00 29.88 0.93
C GLY A 47 -8.20 28.36 1.03
N LYS A 48 -9.46 27.93 1.13
CA LYS A 48 -9.83 26.52 1.34
C LYS A 48 -10.24 25.87 0.02
N VAL A 49 -9.60 24.75 -0.31
CA VAL A 49 -10.06 23.84 -1.37
C VAL A 49 -10.97 22.80 -0.72
N PHE A 50 -12.22 22.70 -1.18
CA PHE A 50 -13.19 21.78 -0.60
C PHE A 50 -13.12 20.40 -1.25
N PRO A 51 -13.38 19.30 -0.51
CA PRO A 51 -13.44 17.94 -1.05
C PRO A 51 -14.36 17.78 -2.26
N THR A 52 -15.46 18.54 -2.31
CA THR A 52 -16.40 18.56 -3.44
C THR A 52 -15.74 19.07 -4.73
N HIS A 53 -14.83 20.04 -4.64
CA HIS A 53 -14.08 20.54 -5.79
C HIS A 53 -13.12 19.46 -6.31
N ILE A 54 -12.53 18.67 -5.42
CA ILE A 54 -11.65 17.55 -5.80
C ILE A 54 -12.41 16.48 -6.56
N GLY A 55 -13.68 16.22 -6.20
CA GLY A 55 -14.55 15.35 -6.98
C GLY A 55 -14.64 15.75 -8.46
N ALA A 56 -14.77 17.04 -8.75
CA ALA A 56 -14.79 17.56 -10.12
C ALA A 56 -13.42 17.40 -10.81
N VAL A 57 -12.32 17.71 -10.12
CA VAL A 57 -10.95 17.56 -10.65
C VAL A 57 -10.67 16.11 -11.04
N VAL A 58 -10.96 15.15 -10.16
CA VAL A 58 -10.64 13.73 -10.43
C VAL A 58 -11.59 13.10 -11.45
N GLY A 59 -12.83 13.56 -11.53
CA GLY A 59 -13.76 13.19 -12.60
C GLY A 59 -13.28 13.69 -13.96
N THR A 60 -12.97 14.99 -14.06
CA THR A 60 -12.43 15.62 -15.28
C THR A 60 -11.11 14.97 -15.71
N LEU A 61 -10.24 14.63 -14.75
CA LEU A 61 -9.01 13.90 -15.01
C LEU A 61 -9.31 12.54 -15.65
N MET A 62 -10.28 11.80 -15.10
CA MET A 62 -10.65 10.48 -15.62
C MET A 62 -11.20 10.55 -17.05
N GLU A 63 -12.07 11.53 -17.33
CA GLU A 63 -12.57 11.79 -18.69
C GLU A 63 -11.42 12.08 -19.67
N ARG A 64 -10.46 12.93 -19.25
CA ARG A 64 -9.29 13.27 -20.05
C ARG A 64 -8.38 12.05 -20.28
N ILE A 65 -8.24 11.18 -19.28
CA ILE A 65 -7.52 9.90 -19.39
C ILE A 65 -8.21 9.01 -20.43
N HIS A 66 -9.51 8.76 -20.31
CA HIS A 66 -10.25 7.90 -21.24
C HIS A 66 -10.24 8.44 -22.68
N LYS A 67 -10.23 9.77 -22.87
CA LYS A 67 -10.07 10.36 -24.20
C LYS A 67 -8.71 10.02 -24.85
N ALA A 68 -7.66 9.86 -24.05
CA ALA A 68 -6.30 9.56 -24.54
C ALA A 68 -5.97 8.05 -24.52
N GLU A 69 -6.59 7.30 -23.62
CA GLU A 69 -6.42 5.87 -23.41
C GLU A 69 -7.76 5.26 -22.94
N PRO A 70 -8.66 4.86 -23.87
CA PRO A 70 -9.99 4.37 -23.55
C PRO A 70 -10.01 3.14 -22.63
N ASP A 71 -8.95 2.32 -22.68
CA ASP A 71 -8.81 1.09 -21.88
C ASP A 71 -8.10 1.32 -20.53
N ALA A 72 -7.81 2.57 -20.16
CA ALA A 72 -7.18 2.87 -18.87
C ALA A 72 -8.17 2.59 -17.71
N PRO A 73 -7.80 1.79 -16.70
CA PRO A 73 -8.68 1.53 -15.57
C PRO A 73 -9.04 2.79 -14.76
N LEU A 74 -10.14 2.73 -14.01
CA LEU A 74 -10.71 3.87 -13.29
C LEU A 74 -9.83 4.37 -12.11
N ILE A 75 -8.73 5.07 -12.37
CA ILE A 75 -7.80 5.54 -11.31
C ILE A 75 -8.46 6.49 -10.31
N ASN A 76 -9.53 7.18 -10.70
CA ASN A 76 -10.32 8.03 -9.82
C ASN A 76 -11.01 7.26 -8.68
N VAL A 77 -11.18 5.93 -8.77
CA VAL A 77 -11.75 5.12 -7.68
C VAL A 77 -10.81 4.99 -6.47
N LEU A 78 -9.53 5.34 -6.63
CA LEU A 78 -8.56 5.38 -5.54
C LEU A 78 -8.74 6.63 -4.65
N VAL A 79 -9.57 7.58 -5.07
CA VAL A 79 -9.85 8.80 -4.32
C VAL A 79 -11.11 8.59 -3.46
N VAL A 80 -10.91 8.53 -2.14
CA VAL A 80 -11.94 8.08 -1.21
C VAL A 80 -12.33 9.14 -0.19
N ASN A 81 -13.52 9.00 0.37
CA ASN A 81 -13.91 9.74 1.55
C ASN A 81 -13.19 9.19 2.79
N GLN A 82 -12.70 10.08 3.66
CA GLN A 82 -11.92 9.71 4.84
C GLN A 82 -12.72 8.88 5.86
N GLN A 83 -14.04 9.08 5.99
CA GLN A 83 -14.88 8.37 6.95
C GLN A 83 -15.35 7.03 6.41
N THR A 84 -15.71 6.95 5.13
CA THR A 84 -16.31 5.74 4.55
C THR A 84 -15.31 4.82 3.87
N GLY A 85 -14.11 5.33 3.52
CA GLY A 85 -13.14 4.60 2.71
C GLY A 85 -13.64 4.27 1.29
N GLN A 86 -14.68 4.96 0.82
CA GLN A 86 -15.29 4.73 -0.49
C GLN A 86 -15.23 5.98 -1.37
N PRO A 87 -15.15 5.82 -2.70
CA PRO A 87 -15.25 6.96 -3.61
C PRO A 87 -16.66 7.57 -3.58
N GLY A 88 -16.72 8.88 -3.80
CA GLY A 88 -17.95 9.67 -3.80
C GLY A 88 -18.90 9.31 -4.94
N VAL A 89 -20.09 9.93 -4.95
CA VAL A 89 -21.16 9.66 -5.93
C VAL A 89 -20.70 9.87 -7.37
N GLY A 90 -19.78 10.81 -7.62
CA GLY A 90 -19.23 11.06 -8.96
C GLY A 90 -18.53 9.84 -9.59
N ALA A 91 -18.03 8.89 -8.80
CA ALA A 91 -17.42 7.67 -9.31
C ALA A 91 -18.45 6.63 -9.80
N ASP A 92 -19.72 6.74 -9.37
CA ASP A 92 -20.75 5.76 -9.71
C ASP A 92 -21.07 5.75 -11.21
N GLY A 93 -20.99 6.91 -11.87
CA GLY A 93 -21.14 7.00 -13.33
C GLY A 93 -20.07 6.20 -14.07
N PHE A 94 -18.80 6.42 -13.72
CA PHE A 94 -17.66 5.69 -14.29
C PHE A 94 -17.76 4.19 -14.03
N LEU A 95 -18.12 3.77 -12.80
CA LEU A 95 -18.28 2.35 -12.47
C LEU A 95 -19.39 1.68 -13.30
N ARG A 96 -20.50 2.37 -13.53
CA ARG A 96 -21.59 1.85 -14.36
C ARG A 96 -21.17 1.64 -15.80
N GLU A 97 -20.52 2.65 -16.38
CA GLU A 97 -20.03 2.58 -17.76
C GLU A 97 -18.99 1.47 -17.91
N TRP A 98 -17.97 1.46 -17.04
CA TRP A 98 -16.85 0.51 -17.08
C TRP A 98 -17.27 -0.95 -16.90
N PHE A 99 -18.29 -1.21 -16.07
CA PHE A 99 -18.81 -2.56 -15.84
C PHE A 99 -20.12 -2.86 -16.59
N ALA A 100 -20.53 -2.00 -17.54
CA ALA A 100 -21.76 -2.13 -18.33
C ALA A 100 -23.00 -2.44 -17.47
N LEU A 101 -23.20 -1.65 -16.40
CA LEU A 101 -24.30 -1.82 -15.46
C LEU A 101 -25.55 -1.04 -15.91
N ASP A 102 -26.72 -1.54 -15.51
CA ASP A 102 -27.98 -0.82 -15.70
C ASP A 102 -28.04 0.47 -14.85
N SER A 103 -29.09 1.28 -15.04
CA SER A 103 -29.26 2.55 -14.33
C SER A 103 -29.77 2.40 -12.88
N LYS A 104 -29.95 1.17 -12.37
CA LYS A 104 -30.53 0.95 -11.04
C LYS A 104 -29.56 1.37 -9.93
N PRO A 105 -30.02 1.91 -8.79
CA PRO A 105 -29.14 2.27 -7.69
C PRO A 105 -28.21 1.12 -7.28
N LEU A 106 -26.91 1.41 -7.14
CA LEU A 106 -25.95 0.42 -6.68
C LEU A 106 -26.12 0.24 -5.17
N GLN A 107 -26.46 -0.97 -4.75
CA GLN A 107 -26.48 -1.30 -3.33
C GLN A 107 -25.07 -1.14 -2.73
N PRO A 108 -24.93 -0.65 -1.48
CA PRO A 108 -23.63 -0.33 -0.89
C PRO A 108 -22.60 -1.48 -0.96
N LYS A 109 -23.04 -2.71 -0.66
CA LYS A 109 -22.18 -3.91 -0.74
C LYS A 109 -21.66 -4.14 -2.17
N ARG A 110 -22.57 -4.10 -3.15
CA ARG A 110 -22.23 -4.29 -4.57
C ARG A 110 -21.32 -3.17 -5.08
N LYS A 111 -21.54 -1.92 -4.65
CA LYS A 111 -20.64 -0.80 -4.96
C LYS A 111 -19.24 -1.07 -4.42
N GLY A 112 -19.10 -1.49 -3.17
CA GLY A 112 -17.81 -1.83 -2.57
C GLY A 112 -17.06 -2.93 -3.33
N GLU A 113 -17.75 -3.99 -3.76
CA GLU A 113 -17.18 -5.07 -4.56
C GLU A 113 -16.67 -4.58 -5.93
N LEU A 114 -17.43 -3.70 -6.59
CA LEU A 114 -17.06 -3.10 -7.88
C LEU A 114 -15.88 -2.14 -7.74
N VAL A 115 -15.87 -1.30 -6.70
CA VAL A 115 -14.74 -0.41 -6.38
C VAL A 115 -13.48 -1.22 -6.14
N ALA A 116 -13.55 -2.28 -5.32
CA ALA A 116 -12.40 -3.15 -5.07
C ALA A 116 -11.90 -3.83 -6.36
N LYS A 117 -12.82 -4.23 -7.25
CA LYS A 117 -12.46 -4.79 -8.56
C LYS A 117 -11.78 -3.77 -9.46
N ALA A 118 -12.30 -2.54 -9.54
CA ALA A 118 -11.71 -1.46 -10.33
C ALA A 118 -10.33 -1.05 -9.78
N ALA A 119 -10.19 -0.92 -8.46
CA ALA A 119 -8.91 -0.63 -7.81
C ALA A 119 -7.84 -1.69 -8.15
N ARG A 120 -8.19 -2.98 -8.12
CA ARG A 120 -7.27 -4.05 -8.57
C ARG A 120 -6.82 -3.89 -10.02
N GLN A 121 -7.71 -3.47 -10.91
CA GLN A 121 -7.35 -3.22 -12.31
C GLN A 121 -6.39 -2.03 -12.42
N VAL A 122 -6.62 -0.98 -11.64
CA VAL A 122 -5.72 0.20 -11.57
C VAL A 122 -4.33 -0.21 -11.10
N TYR A 123 -4.22 -0.94 -9.98
CA TYR A 123 -2.94 -1.39 -9.44
C TYR A 123 -2.18 -2.31 -10.41
N ALA A 124 -2.90 -3.19 -11.12
CA ALA A 124 -2.30 -4.11 -12.07
C ALA A 124 -1.91 -3.47 -13.42
N TYR A 125 -2.28 -2.20 -13.67
CA TYR A 125 -2.07 -1.57 -14.97
C TYR A 125 -0.65 -0.98 -15.11
N PRO A 126 0.23 -1.56 -15.94
CA PRO A 126 1.65 -1.19 -15.93
C PRO A 126 1.95 0.10 -16.71
N LYS A 127 0.95 0.69 -17.39
CA LYS A 127 1.16 1.77 -18.36
C LYS A 127 0.86 3.16 -17.80
N TRP A 128 0.69 3.32 -16.48
CA TRP A 128 0.33 4.63 -15.89
C TRP A 128 1.28 5.77 -16.26
N SER A 129 2.59 5.53 -16.27
CA SER A 129 3.57 6.54 -16.72
C SER A 129 3.43 6.91 -18.20
N GLN A 130 2.99 5.96 -19.04
CA GLN A 130 2.71 6.22 -20.46
C GLN A 130 1.43 7.02 -20.63
N VAL A 131 0.37 6.68 -19.87
CA VAL A 131 -0.89 7.43 -19.86
C VAL A 131 -0.66 8.87 -19.41
N PHE A 132 0.10 9.10 -18.33
CA PHE A 132 0.47 10.44 -17.88
C PHE A 132 1.14 11.25 -19.01
N ARG A 133 2.09 10.64 -19.71
CA ARG A 133 2.77 11.27 -20.85
C ARG A 133 1.83 11.57 -22.01
N LYS A 134 0.91 10.65 -22.35
CA LYS A 134 -0.10 10.88 -23.40
C LYS A 134 -1.02 12.04 -23.05
N VAL A 135 -1.43 12.14 -21.78
CA VAL A 135 -2.41 13.14 -21.31
C VAL A 135 -1.81 14.56 -21.20
N PHE A 136 -0.54 14.67 -20.79
CA PHE A 136 0.10 15.96 -20.49
C PHE A 136 1.32 16.32 -21.32
N GLY A 137 1.79 15.43 -22.20
CA GLY A 137 2.97 15.65 -23.04
C GLY A 137 4.31 15.66 -22.29
N THR A 138 4.32 15.39 -20.98
CA THR A 138 5.53 15.40 -20.15
C THR A 138 5.75 14.07 -19.44
N ALA A 139 6.99 13.78 -19.03
CA ALA A 139 7.26 12.61 -18.20
C ALA A 139 6.46 12.68 -16.88
N ALA A 140 6.06 11.50 -16.38
CA ALA A 140 5.47 11.37 -15.06
C ALA A 140 6.49 11.82 -13.99
N PRO A 141 6.04 12.48 -12.91
CA PRO A 141 6.89 12.67 -11.75
C PRO A 141 7.32 11.30 -11.21
N THR A 142 8.53 11.25 -10.62
CA THR A 142 8.97 10.04 -9.92
C THR A 142 8.01 9.78 -8.78
N ALA A 143 7.33 8.63 -8.81
CA ALA A 143 6.43 8.24 -7.74
C ALA A 143 7.26 7.89 -6.50
N ASP A 144 7.26 8.75 -5.49
CA ASP A 144 7.81 8.43 -4.16
C ASP A 144 6.66 8.05 -3.20
N PRO A 145 6.35 6.75 -3.04
CA PRO A 145 5.26 6.29 -2.18
C PRO A 145 5.53 6.55 -0.68
N THR A 146 6.77 6.91 -0.30
CA THR A 146 7.11 7.14 1.12
C THR A 146 6.45 8.38 1.71
N THR A 147 5.96 9.29 0.87
CA THR A 147 5.35 10.57 1.29
C THR A 147 3.89 10.46 1.74
N LEU A 148 3.23 9.31 1.56
CA LEU A 148 1.78 9.15 1.77
C LEU A 148 1.38 8.00 2.73
N ILE A 149 2.33 7.20 3.22
CA ILE A 149 2.04 6.00 4.02
C ILE A 149 2.45 6.24 5.47
N ASP A 150 1.58 6.93 6.21
CA ASP A 150 1.70 7.00 7.67
C ASP A 150 1.15 5.69 8.27
N GLY A 151 2.07 4.84 8.73
CA GLY A 151 1.73 3.67 9.54
C GLY A 151 1.43 4.05 10.99
N THR A 152 0.56 3.31 11.65
CA THR A 152 0.30 3.49 13.08
C THR A 152 1.29 2.72 13.96
N GLU A 153 1.89 1.66 13.42
CA GLU A 153 2.90 0.86 14.11
C GLU A 153 4.29 1.45 13.80
N GLN A 154 4.86 2.12 14.80
CA GLN A 154 6.16 2.81 14.71
C GLN A 154 7.28 1.92 15.25
N ASP A 155 7.47 0.76 14.62
CA ASP A 155 8.60 -0.11 14.92
C ASP A 155 9.75 0.18 13.94
N GLY A 156 10.94 0.47 14.46
CA GLY A 156 12.19 0.45 13.69
C GLY A 156 12.26 1.33 12.43
N VAL A 157 11.64 2.51 12.40
CA VAL A 157 11.70 3.44 11.25
C VAL A 157 13.17 3.70 10.84
N PRO A 158 13.60 3.36 9.61
CA PRO A 158 14.92 3.74 9.15
C PRO A 158 15.00 5.27 9.05
N PRO A 159 16.15 5.86 9.41
CA PRO A 159 16.28 7.30 9.57
C PRO A 159 15.91 8.02 8.27
N THR A 160 15.06 9.04 8.40
CA THR A 160 14.86 10.04 7.36
C THR A 160 16.21 10.71 7.01
N PRO A 161 16.40 11.23 5.78
CA PRO A 161 17.70 11.73 5.31
C PRO A 161 18.19 13.02 5.96
N LEU A 162 17.62 13.46 7.08
CA LEU A 162 18.13 14.62 7.82
C LEU A 162 18.35 14.22 9.28
N GLY A 163 19.63 14.20 9.65
CA GLY A 163 20.12 13.67 10.91
C GLY A 163 19.36 14.17 12.13
N LYS A 164 18.90 13.19 12.92
CA LYS A 164 18.88 13.21 14.39
C LYS A 164 18.72 11.75 14.85
N ARG A 165 19.79 11.17 15.37
CA ARG A 165 19.75 9.90 16.10
C ARG A 165 18.98 10.11 17.40
N HIS A 166 17.69 9.83 17.41
CA HIS A 166 16.92 9.53 18.61
C HIS A 166 16.14 8.26 18.30
N GLY A 167 16.34 7.22 19.12
CA GLY A 167 15.70 5.92 18.95
C GLY A 167 14.20 6.10 18.71
N GLY A 168 13.67 5.36 17.76
CA GLY A 168 12.23 5.28 17.54
C GLY A 168 11.52 4.87 18.84
N PRO A 169 10.18 4.99 18.88
CA PRO A 169 9.40 4.50 20.00
C PRO A 169 9.81 3.06 20.32
N ALA A 170 9.86 2.72 21.61
CA ALA A 170 10.08 1.35 22.00
C ALA A 170 8.96 0.48 21.41
N GLU A 171 9.35 -0.61 20.76
CA GLU A 171 8.44 -1.64 20.25
C GLU A 171 7.34 -1.97 21.28
N SER A 172 6.09 -2.06 20.78
CA SER A 172 4.90 -2.26 21.61
C SER A 172 4.89 -3.59 22.38
N LYS A 173 4.11 -3.67 23.46
CA LYS A 173 3.99 -4.91 24.25
C LYS A 173 3.31 -6.02 23.45
N GLU A 174 2.34 -5.64 22.63
CA GLU A 174 1.55 -6.52 21.78
C GLU A 174 2.43 -7.15 20.69
N HIS A 175 3.29 -6.34 20.05
CA HIS A 175 4.26 -6.82 19.07
C HIS A 175 5.26 -7.80 19.71
N LYS A 176 5.83 -7.46 20.87
CA LYS A 176 6.73 -8.35 21.63
C LYS A 176 6.08 -9.68 22.00
N ALA A 177 4.83 -9.62 22.46
CA ALA A 177 4.07 -10.82 22.81
C ALA A 177 3.84 -11.71 21.58
N LEU A 178 3.53 -11.12 20.43
CA LEU A 178 3.34 -11.84 19.18
C LEU A 178 4.65 -12.47 18.67
N LYS A 179 5.78 -11.74 18.67
CA LYS A 179 7.10 -12.30 18.33
C LYS A 179 7.44 -13.50 19.19
N LYS A 180 7.31 -13.35 20.51
CA LYS A 180 7.58 -14.43 21.47
C LYS A 180 6.68 -15.64 21.20
N TYR A 181 5.37 -15.42 21.00
CA TYR A 181 4.44 -16.49 20.68
C TYR A 181 4.86 -17.23 19.41
N VAL A 182 5.21 -16.52 18.34
CA VAL A 182 5.64 -17.10 17.07
C VAL A 182 6.89 -17.95 17.25
N LEU A 183 7.89 -17.45 17.97
CA LEU A 183 9.13 -18.15 18.28
C LEU A 183 8.88 -19.46 19.04
N GLU A 184 7.97 -19.45 20.02
CA GLU A 184 7.60 -20.62 20.82
C GLU A 184 6.70 -21.62 20.06
N HIS A 185 6.03 -21.19 18.99
CA HIS A 185 5.04 -22.00 18.26
C HIS A 185 5.31 -22.06 16.73
N PRO A 186 6.49 -22.53 16.28
CA PRO A 186 6.89 -22.53 14.87
C PRO A 186 5.89 -23.24 13.93
N ALA A 187 5.24 -24.30 14.43
CA ALA A 187 4.23 -25.04 13.67
C ALA A 187 3.00 -24.19 13.30
N LYS A 188 2.63 -23.20 14.13
CA LYS A 188 1.47 -22.31 13.87
C LYS A 188 1.69 -21.41 12.66
N VAL A 189 2.95 -21.08 12.37
CA VAL A 189 3.33 -20.25 11.23
C VAL A 189 3.81 -21.06 10.02
N GLY A 190 3.73 -22.40 10.12
CA GLY A 190 4.10 -23.32 9.05
C GLY A 190 5.60 -23.57 8.91
N ALA A 191 6.39 -23.27 9.95
CA ALA A 191 7.79 -23.65 10.04
C ALA A 191 7.92 -25.16 10.36
N PRO A 192 9.02 -25.82 9.96
CA PRO A 192 9.21 -27.26 10.16
C PRO A 192 9.40 -27.63 11.64
N SER A 193 9.06 -28.87 11.99
CA SER A 193 9.40 -29.43 13.31
C SER A 193 10.90 -29.70 13.44
N LYS A 194 11.42 -29.69 14.67
CA LYS A 194 12.83 -30.01 15.00
C LYS A 194 13.83 -29.08 14.29
N LEU A 195 13.67 -27.78 14.51
CA LEU A 195 14.52 -26.74 13.94
C LEU A 195 16.00 -26.92 14.30
N ASP A 196 16.89 -26.55 13.38
CA ASP A 196 18.32 -26.49 13.66
C ASP A 196 18.65 -25.18 14.39
N ARG A 197 17.99 -24.08 13.98
CA ARG A 197 18.10 -22.76 14.63
C ARG A 197 16.75 -22.08 14.69
N ALA A 198 16.53 -21.34 15.77
CA ALA A 198 15.40 -20.45 16.00
C ALA A 198 15.91 -19.24 16.79
N MET A 199 15.52 -18.03 16.39
CA MET A 199 15.82 -16.81 17.13
C MET A 199 14.77 -15.75 16.86
N ASP A 200 14.50 -14.92 17.85
CA ASP A 200 13.98 -13.58 17.66
C ASP A 200 15.08 -12.65 17.14
N GLU A 201 14.70 -11.67 16.32
CA GLU A 201 15.55 -10.55 15.88
C GLU A 201 16.84 -10.96 15.14
N LEU A 202 16.69 -11.48 13.91
CA LEU A 202 17.83 -11.71 13.03
C LEU A 202 18.21 -10.43 12.27
N LEU A 203 19.35 -9.84 12.63
CA LEU A 203 19.95 -8.74 11.87
C LEU A 203 20.53 -9.22 10.53
N LEU A 204 20.05 -8.63 9.43
CA LEU A 204 20.57 -8.80 8.08
C LEU A 204 21.73 -7.83 7.83
N LEU A 205 22.63 -8.16 6.89
CA LEU A 205 23.77 -7.30 6.53
C LEU A 205 23.34 -5.99 5.85
N SER A 206 22.08 -5.87 5.41
CA SER A 206 21.50 -4.59 4.97
C SER A 206 21.23 -3.62 6.13
N GLY A 207 21.28 -4.10 7.38
CA GLY A 207 20.86 -3.36 8.58
C GLY A 207 19.37 -3.55 8.91
N ASP A 208 18.63 -4.31 8.11
CA ASP A 208 17.25 -4.69 8.43
C ASP A 208 17.22 -5.82 9.46
N GLU A 209 16.19 -5.85 10.31
CA GLU A 209 16.01 -6.88 11.33
C GLU A 209 14.75 -7.71 11.02
N VAL A 210 14.89 -9.03 11.04
CA VAL A 210 13.77 -9.96 10.88
C VAL A 210 13.24 -10.33 12.26
N ASP A 211 11.94 -10.14 12.49
CA ASP A 211 11.34 -10.36 13.81
C ASP A 211 11.56 -11.77 14.37
N VAL A 212 11.31 -12.80 13.54
CA VAL A 212 11.55 -14.20 13.92
C VAL A 212 12.16 -14.99 12.77
N PHE A 213 13.18 -15.79 13.09
CA PHE A 213 13.92 -16.62 12.16
C PHE A 213 13.86 -18.10 12.55
N PHE A 214 13.64 -18.96 11.57
CA PHE A 214 13.79 -20.41 11.71
C PHE A 214 14.63 -20.99 10.58
N GLU A 215 15.44 -21.99 10.89
CA GLU A 215 16.27 -22.71 9.92
C GLU A 215 16.21 -24.21 10.16
N LYS A 216 16.04 -24.95 9.06
CA LYS A 216 16.09 -26.41 9.03
C LYS A 216 16.69 -26.90 7.71
N GLY A 217 17.91 -27.45 7.76
CA GLY A 217 18.63 -27.88 6.57
C GLY A 217 18.77 -26.74 5.57
N GLN A 218 18.27 -26.94 4.34
CA GLN A 218 18.29 -25.92 3.28
C GLN A 218 17.04 -25.03 3.28
N ARG A 219 16.17 -25.13 4.29
CA ARG A 219 14.98 -24.30 4.40
C ARG A 219 15.17 -23.24 5.48
N VAL A 220 14.86 -22.00 5.12
CA VAL A 220 14.82 -20.86 6.04
C VAL A 220 13.45 -20.23 6.00
N ASP A 221 12.87 -19.97 7.16
CA ASP A 221 11.62 -19.24 7.33
C ASP A 221 11.94 -17.90 8.01
N LEU A 222 11.73 -16.80 7.29
CA LEU A 222 11.84 -15.43 7.78
C LEU A 222 10.43 -14.91 8.06
N VAL A 223 10.19 -14.45 9.28
CA VAL A 223 8.86 -14.09 9.74
C VAL A 223 8.86 -12.63 10.19
N GLU A 224 7.91 -11.87 9.65
CA GLU A 224 7.55 -10.53 10.11
C GLU A 224 6.23 -10.66 10.87
N VAL A 225 6.10 -9.95 11.99
CA VAL A 225 4.85 -9.90 12.75
C VAL A 225 4.24 -8.51 12.73
N LYS A 226 2.92 -8.45 12.78
CA LYS A 226 2.12 -7.23 12.89
C LYS A 226 1.03 -7.47 13.92
N SER A 227 1.10 -6.72 15.01
CA SER A 227 0.25 -6.90 16.19
C SER A 227 -1.22 -6.53 15.93
N ILE A 228 -2.09 -6.76 16.91
CA ILE A 228 -3.49 -6.28 16.90
C ILE A 228 -3.62 -4.76 16.68
N ARG A 229 -2.54 -4.00 16.90
CA ARG A 229 -2.50 -2.55 16.75
C ARG A 229 -2.17 -2.09 15.33
N SER A 230 -1.74 -2.99 14.45
CA SER A 230 -1.29 -2.67 13.11
C SER A 230 -2.46 -2.23 12.23
N SER A 231 -2.32 -1.06 11.62
CA SER A 231 -3.23 -0.55 10.60
C SER A 231 -3.01 -1.24 9.25
N GLU A 232 -3.94 -1.07 8.30
CA GLU A 232 -3.74 -1.58 6.94
C GLU A 232 -2.41 -1.13 6.29
N PRO A 233 -1.98 0.15 6.39
CA PRO A 233 -0.63 0.56 5.99
C PRO A 233 0.51 -0.25 6.62
N ASP A 234 0.38 -0.63 7.90
CA ASP A 234 1.38 -1.43 8.60
C ASP A 234 1.41 -2.87 8.07
N LEU A 235 0.25 -3.44 7.78
CA LEU A 235 0.14 -4.76 7.16
C LEU A 235 0.77 -4.78 5.76
N ILE A 236 0.51 -3.75 4.94
CA ILE A 236 1.15 -3.57 3.62
C ILE A 236 2.67 -3.47 3.79
N ARG A 237 3.15 -2.68 4.75
CA ARG A 237 4.59 -2.57 5.06
C ARG A 237 5.17 -3.93 5.45
N GLY A 238 4.47 -4.72 6.24
CA GLY A 238 4.88 -6.08 6.61
C GLY A 238 5.06 -7.01 5.40
N VAL A 239 4.21 -6.89 4.38
CA VAL A 239 4.40 -7.63 3.12
C VAL A 239 5.70 -7.19 2.42
N TYR A 240 5.96 -5.89 2.32
CA TYR A 240 7.19 -5.38 1.69
C TYR A 240 8.45 -5.72 2.50
N GLN A 241 8.38 -5.71 3.83
CA GLN A 241 9.44 -6.21 4.71
C GLN A 241 9.75 -7.67 4.40
N CYS A 242 8.73 -8.53 4.31
CA CYS A 242 8.90 -9.92 3.87
C CYS A 242 9.58 -10.03 2.49
N VAL A 243 9.20 -9.20 1.51
CA VAL A 243 9.86 -9.22 0.19
C VAL A 243 11.35 -8.85 0.30
N LYS A 244 11.65 -7.78 1.05
CA LYS A 244 13.00 -7.28 1.29
C LYS A 244 13.86 -8.34 1.98
N TYR A 245 13.37 -8.93 3.08
CA TYR A 245 14.13 -9.92 3.84
C TYR A 245 14.49 -11.13 2.99
N ARG A 246 13.55 -11.65 2.18
CA ARG A 246 13.84 -12.78 1.29
C ARG A 246 14.94 -12.45 0.29
N ALA A 247 14.88 -11.27 -0.33
CA ALA A 247 15.86 -10.85 -1.33
C ALA A 247 17.25 -10.65 -0.70
N VAL A 248 17.32 -9.90 0.40
CA VAL A 248 18.56 -9.60 1.11
C VAL A 248 19.19 -10.87 1.66
N PHE A 249 18.42 -11.73 2.33
CA PHE A 249 18.95 -12.95 2.93
C PHE A 249 19.48 -13.91 1.87
N LYS A 250 18.80 -14.05 0.72
CA LYS A 250 19.33 -14.80 -0.42
C LYS A 250 20.66 -14.23 -0.92
N ALA A 251 20.75 -12.91 -1.07
CA ALA A 251 21.99 -12.26 -1.51
C ALA A 251 23.15 -12.49 -0.52
N GLN A 252 22.89 -12.40 0.79
CA GLN A 252 23.89 -12.68 1.83
C GLN A 252 24.40 -14.12 1.80
N ARG A 253 23.57 -15.08 1.36
CA ARG A 253 23.86 -16.51 1.38
C ARG A 253 24.29 -17.08 0.04
N PHE A 254 24.22 -16.30 -1.04
CA PHE A 254 24.48 -16.71 -2.42
C PHE A 254 25.80 -17.50 -2.58
N GLY A 255 26.87 -17.09 -1.91
CA GLY A 255 28.18 -17.76 -1.99
C GLY A 255 28.38 -18.97 -1.06
N THR A 256 27.43 -19.28 -0.18
CA THR A 256 27.57 -20.34 0.84
C THR A 256 26.51 -21.43 0.74
N THR A 257 25.27 -21.07 0.37
CA THR A 257 24.12 -21.97 0.24
C THR A 257 23.22 -21.53 -0.92
N PRO A 258 23.63 -21.76 -2.19
CA PRO A 258 22.90 -21.26 -3.36
C PRO A 258 21.49 -21.87 -3.53
N ASP A 259 21.28 -23.11 -3.09
CA ASP A 259 20.01 -23.85 -3.26
C ASP A 259 19.01 -23.67 -2.10
N MET A 260 19.21 -22.66 -1.27
CA MET A 260 18.40 -22.46 -0.08
C MET A 260 16.97 -22.02 -0.39
N HIS A 261 16.00 -22.76 0.16
CA HIS A 261 14.59 -22.47 0.08
C HIS A 261 14.17 -21.47 1.17
N VAL A 262 14.17 -20.18 0.81
CA VAL A 262 13.75 -19.09 1.70
C VAL A 262 12.26 -18.82 1.57
N VAL A 263 11.55 -19.00 2.68
CA VAL A 263 10.12 -18.74 2.82
C VAL A 263 9.92 -17.50 3.68
N THR A 264 9.04 -16.60 3.26
CA THR A 264 8.64 -15.45 4.07
C THR A 264 7.19 -15.53 4.50
N THR A 265 6.95 -15.15 5.75
CA THR A 265 5.62 -15.22 6.36
C THR A 265 5.32 -13.92 7.09
N LEU A 266 4.21 -13.27 6.74
CA LEU A 266 3.61 -12.20 7.51
C LEU A 266 2.62 -12.81 8.50
N VAL A 267 2.86 -12.62 9.79
CA VAL A 267 1.97 -13.05 10.87
C VAL A 267 1.19 -11.83 11.37
N VAL A 268 -0.12 -11.97 11.46
CA VAL A 268 -1.04 -10.89 11.85
C VAL A 268 -2.04 -11.38 12.90
N GLU A 269 -2.60 -10.48 13.69
CA GLU A 269 -3.65 -10.83 14.67
C GLU A 269 -5.07 -10.50 14.19
N THR A 270 -5.19 -9.62 13.20
CA THR A 270 -6.44 -9.24 12.54
C THR A 270 -6.55 -9.85 11.16
N GLU A 271 -7.77 -9.99 10.66
CA GLU A 271 -8.00 -10.42 9.27
C GLU A 271 -7.58 -9.29 8.31
N PRO A 272 -6.57 -9.49 7.44
CA PRO A 272 -6.19 -8.47 6.48
C PRO A 272 -7.27 -8.28 5.43
N ALA A 273 -7.38 -7.07 4.90
CA ALA A 273 -8.20 -6.82 3.73
C ALA A 273 -7.75 -7.69 2.54
N ALA A 274 -8.71 -8.09 1.69
CA ALA A 274 -8.46 -9.01 0.58
C ALA A 274 -7.33 -8.55 -0.36
N TYR A 275 -7.17 -7.23 -0.56
CA TYR A 275 -6.12 -6.69 -1.43
C TYR A 275 -4.71 -6.88 -0.84
N ILE A 276 -4.56 -6.94 0.48
CA ILE A 276 -3.30 -7.22 1.17
C ILE A 276 -2.94 -8.70 1.02
N LEU A 277 -3.95 -9.58 1.10
CA LEU A 277 -3.77 -11.01 0.84
C LEU A 277 -3.36 -11.26 -0.62
N ASP A 278 -3.97 -10.54 -1.57
CA ASP A 278 -3.60 -10.58 -2.99
C ASP A 278 -2.16 -10.10 -3.21
N LEU A 279 -1.76 -9.00 -2.57
CA LEU A 279 -0.39 -8.47 -2.60
C LEU A 279 0.62 -9.50 -2.06
N ALA A 280 0.33 -10.08 -0.90
CA ALA A 280 1.18 -11.11 -0.31
C ALA A 280 1.31 -12.32 -1.24
N LYS A 281 0.20 -12.81 -1.80
CA LYS A 281 0.18 -13.92 -2.75
C LYS A 281 1.00 -13.62 -4.01
N LEU A 282 0.84 -12.43 -4.59
CA LEU A 282 1.57 -11.99 -5.77
C LEU A 282 3.09 -12.04 -5.56
N HIS A 283 3.54 -11.68 -4.36
CA HIS A 283 4.94 -11.72 -3.98
C HIS A 283 5.38 -13.00 -3.27
N GLY A 284 4.56 -14.06 -3.25
CA GLY A 284 4.90 -15.33 -2.61
C GLY A 284 5.20 -15.19 -1.11
N VAL A 285 4.56 -14.25 -0.43
CA VAL A 285 4.58 -14.09 1.03
C VAL A 285 3.39 -14.86 1.61
N ARG A 286 3.66 -15.76 2.56
CA ARG A 286 2.59 -16.45 3.27
C ARG A 286 1.96 -15.50 4.29
N VAL A 287 0.66 -15.56 4.47
CA VAL A 287 -0.03 -14.84 5.54
C VAL A 287 -0.58 -15.84 6.55
N LYS A 288 -0.36 -15.58 7.84
CA LYS A 288 -0.85 -16.41 8.95
C LYS A 288 -1.53 -15.54 9.99
N ILE A 289 -2.75 -15.91 10.35
CA ILE A 289 -3.53 -15.20 11.37
C ILE A 289 -3.40 -15.98 12.67
N VAL A 290 -2.93 -15.32 13.71
CA VAL A 290 -2.72 -15.88 15.05
C VAL A 290 -3.22 -14.86 16.06
N ARG A 291 -4.08 -15.27 17.00
CA ARG A 291 -4.61 -14.38 18.03
C ARG A 291 -3.85 -14.61 19.34
N VAL A 292 -3.07 -13.64 19.77
CA VAL A 292 -2.26 -13.68 21.00
C VAL A 292 -2.75 -12.64 21.98
N ASN A 293 -3.03 -11.42 21.49
CA ASN A 293 -3.52 -10.28 22.24
C ASN A 293 -5.05 -10.12 22.15
#